data_AF-F0RK37-F1
#
_entry.id   AF-F0RK37-F1
#
_cell.length_a   1.000
_cell.length_b   1.000
_cell.length_c   1.000
_cell.angle_alpha   90.00
_cell.angle_beta   90.00
_cell.angle_gamma   90.00
#
_symmetry.space_group_name_H-M   'P 1'
#
loop_
_entity.id
_entity.type
_entity.pdbx_description
1 polymer ?
#
loop_
_entity_poly.entity_id
_entity_poly.type
_entity_poly.pdbx_seq_one_letter_code
_entity_poly.pdbx_strand_id
1 'polypeptide(L)'
;MTLPGTDTDRPAAPPPAPPAWLPAPLRRWQAAYARSGPLGKTLRELGLAYLGYVLLLPLTLLVPELAMSEDNAAGIDSVFQDALGGTNPYLALAGAALLLTVVVPVTEELIFRGIPLLLRLGLLRVVPPGWARGLSLGIGLVSAVVFASVHNLMPGTLPLPQLWLGLLTWHAASTRGLRYSMLLHGLNNAVVVSLFILMMLVLGPQALQGAPAGDVPLPPLPVPAAAH
;
A
#
# COMPACT_ATOMS: atom_id res chain seq x y z
N MET A 1 -41.50 -28.37 -11.05
CA MET A 1 -41.20 -26.97 -10.68
C MET A 1 -39.73 -26.74 -11.04
N THR A 2 -39.48 -26.28 -12.25
CA THR A 2 -38.13 -26.06 -12.81
C THR A 2 -37.68 -24.64 -12.49
N LEU A 3 -36.51 -24.49 -11.86
CA LEU A 3 -35.91 -23.18 -11.61
C LEU A 3 -35.67 -22.47 -12.95
N PRO A 4 -36.04 -21.18 -13.10
CA PRO A 4 -35.71 -20.42 -14.29
C PRO A 4 -34.19 -20.37 -14.45
N GLY A 5 -33.72 -20.74 -15.64
CA GLY A 5 -32.31 -20.69 -16.00
C GLY A 5 -31.73 -19.31 -15.71
N THR A 6 -30.62 -19.29 -14.98
CA THR A 6 -29.84 -18.07 -14.79
C THR A 6 -29.44 -17.55 -16.15
N ASP A 7 -29.95 -16.37 -16.50
CA ASP A 7 -29.70 -15.61 -17.72
C ASP A 7 -28.24 -15.07 -17.72
N THR A 8 -27.27 -15.97 -17.51
CA THR A 8 -25.84 -15.67 -17.34
C THR A 8 -25.08 -15.61 -18.67
N ASP A 9 -25.72 -15.97 -19.78
CA ASP A 9 -25.10 -16.05 -21.10
C ASP A 9 -25.28 -14.79 -21.94
N ARG A 10 -25.84 -13.70 -21.40
CA ARG A 10 -25.74 -12.42 -22.10
C ARG A 10 -24.27 -11.99 -22.11
N PRO A 11 -23.63 -11.88 -23.29
CA PRO A 11 -22.27 -11.39 -23.37
C PRO A 11 -22.25 -10.00 -22.72
N ALA A 12 -21.35 -9.83 -21.74
CA ALA A 12 -21.18 -8.56 -21.08
C ALA A 12 -21.00 -7.47 -22.14
N ALA A 13 -21.82 -6.41 -22.07
CA ALA A 13 -21.73 -5.30 -23.00
C ALA A 13 -20.27 -4.83 -23.08
N PRO A 14 -19.75 -4.56 -24.28
CA PRO A 14 -18.37 -4.13 -24.43
C PRO A 14 -18.14 -2.87 -23.59
N PRO A 15 -16.98 -2.76 -22.92
CA PRO A 15 -16.69 -1.60 -22.10
C PRO A 15 -16.80 -0.34 -22.96
N PRO A 16 -17.37 0.77 -22.41
CA PRO A 16 -17.53 1.99 -23.17
C PRO A 16 -16.17 2.48 -23.70
N ALA A 17 -16.17 2.99 -24.93
CA ALA A 17 -14.97 3.50 -25.56
C ALA A 17 -14.36 4.63 -24.71
N PRO A 18 -13.03 4.69 -24.58
CA PRO A 18 -12.38 5.78 -23.86
C PRO A 18 -12.66 7.11 -24.56
N PRO A 19 -12.87 8.20 -23.81
CA PRO A 19 -13.20 9.49 -24.40
C PRO A 19 -12.14 9.96 -25.41
N ALA A 20 -12.60 10.54 -26.52
CA ALA A 20 -11.74 10.99 -27.61
C ALA A 20 -10.71 12.07 -27.19
N TRP A 21 -11.03 12.85 -26.15
CA TRP A 21 -10.15 13.90 -25.61
C TRP A 21 -8.93 13.36 -24.87
N LEU A 22 -8.91 12.08 -24.47
CA LEU A 22 -7.74 11.50 -23.83
C LEU A 22 -6.61 11.32 -24.85
N PRO A 23 -5.34 11.62 -24.49
CA PRO A 23 -4.18 11.29 -25.30
C PRO A 23 -4.17 9.83 -25.79
N ALA A 24 -3.73 9.62 -27.03
CA ALA A 24 -3.64 8.28 -27.65
C ALA A 24 -2.98 7.20 -26.76
N PRO A 25 -1.85 7.45 -26.06
CA PRO A 25 -1.28 6.45 -25.15
C PRO A 25 -2.22 6.08 -23.99
N LEU A 26 -2.92 7.05 -23.40
CA LEU A 26 -3.88 6.82 -22.33
C LEU A 26 -5.11 6.03 -22.81
N ARG A 27 -5.63 6.35 -24.02
CA ARG A 27 -6.71 5.56 -24.63
C ARG A 27 -6.30 4.12 -24.88
N ARG A 28 -5.09 3.89 -25.40
CA ARG A 28 -4.54 2.54 -25.63
C ARG A 28 -4.40 1.77 -24.32
N TRP A 29 -3.89 2.42 -23.28
CA TRP A 29 -3.78 1.82 -21.96
C TRP A 29 -5.16 1.45 -21.38
N GLN A 30 -6.13 2.37 -21.42
CA GLN A 30 -7.50 2.11 -20.93
C GLN A 30 -8.17 0.96 -21.68
N ALA A 31 -8.05 0.92 -23.00
CA ALA A 31 -8.60 -0.16 -23.81
C ALA A 31 -7.93 -1.51 -23.48
N ALA A 32 -6.61 -1.53 -23.28
CA ALA A 32 -5.89 -2.74 -22.88
C ALA A 32 -6.26 -3.19 -21.46
N TYR A 33 -6.41 -2.24 -20.52
CA TYR A 33 -6.84 -2.50 -19.16
C TYR A 33 -8.27 -3.06 -19.12
N ALA A 34 -9.20 -2.49 -19.88
CA ALA A 34 -10.59 -2.94 -19.95
C ALA A 34 -10.72 -4.37 -20.48
N ARG A 35 -9.88 -4.77 -21.44
CA ARG A 35 -9.83 -6.13 -21.99
C ARG A 35 -9.07 -7.13 -21.12
N SER A 36 -8.32 -6.67 -20.11
CA SER A 36 -7.50 -7.55 -19.28
C SER A 36 -8.36 -8.34 -18.29
N GLY A 37 -8.01 -9.61 -18.06
CA GLY A 37 -8.55 -10.39 -16.95
C GLY A 37 -8.10 -9.84 -15.57
N PRO A 38 -8.59 -10.41 -14.46
CA PRO A 38 -8.29 -9.92 -13.11
C PRO A 38 -6.80 -9.81 -12.80
N LEU A 39 -6.02 -10.85 -13.13
CA LEU A 39 -4.56 -10.85 -12.94
C LEU A 39 -3.89 -9.76 -13.77
N GLY A 40 -4.26 -9.63 -15.05
CA GLY A 40 -3.69 -8.61 -15.94
C GLY A 40 -3.97 -7.19 -15.48
N LYS A 41 -5.15 -6.93 -14.89
CA LYS A 41 -5.46 -5.62 -14.28
C LYS A 41 -4.58 -5.35 -13.07
N THR A 42 -4.40 -6.33 -12.17
CA THR A 42 -3.54 -6.19 -10.99
C THR A 42 -2.08 -5.95 -11.38
N LEU A 43 -1.55 -6.68 -12.37
CA LEU A 43 -0.18 -6.45 -12.86
C LEU A 43 0.00 -5.06 -13.48
N ARG A 44 -1.01 -4.55 -14.18
CA ARG A 44 -0.98 -3.18 -14.74
C ARG A 44 -1.03 -2.12 -13.64
N GLU A 45 -1.87 -2.30 -12.63
CA GLU A 45 -1.96 -1.40 -11.47
C GLU A 45 -0.65 -1.40 -10.68
N LEU A 46 -0.07 -2.58 -10.45
CA LEU A 46 1.23 -2.73 -9.80
C LEU A 46 2.35 -2.09 -10.63
N GLY A 47 2.34 -2.30 -11.96
CA GLY A 47 3.26 -1.63 -12.87
C GLY A 47 3.13 -0.10 -12.85
N LEU A 48 1.90 0.43 -12.71
CA LEU A 48 1.68 1.86 -12.51
C LEU A 48 2.16 2.35 -11.14
N ALA A 49 2.01 1.54 -10.09
CA ALA A 49 2.55 1.86 -8.77
C ALA A 49 4.06 2.07 -8.87
N TYR A 50 4.79 1.10 -9.43
CA TYR A 50 6.25 1.19 -9.60
C TYR A 50 6.69 2.25 -10.59
N LEU A 51 5.97 2.44 -11.69
CA LEU A 51 6.26 3.54 -12.61
C LEU A 51 6.12 4.89 -11.89
N GLY A 52 5.09 5.06 -11.06
CA GLY A 52 4.94 6.26 -10.25
C GLY A 52 6.07 6.42 -9.25
N TYR A 53 6.50 5.37 -8.54
CA TYR A 53 7.67 5.43 -7.67
C TYR A 53 8.92 5.90 -8.43
N VAL A 54 9.21 5.33 -9.61
CA VAL A 54 10.36 5.71 -10.45
C VAL A 54 10.27 7.16 -10.91
N LEU A 55 9.08 7.64 -11.28
CA LEU A 55 8.88 9.02 -11.73
C LEU A 55 8.90 10.04 -10.59
N LEU A 56 8.44 9.64 -9.40
CA LEU A 56 8.43 10.48 -8.21
C LEU A 56 9.79 10.50 -7.53
N LEU A 57 10.64 9.48 -7.71
CA LEU A 57 11.95 9.37 -7.08
C LEU A 57 12.84 10.61 -7.32
N PRO A 58 13.02 11.14 -8.55
CA PRO A 58 13.78 12.36 -8.75
C PRO A 58 13.18 13.56 -8.00
N LEU A 59 11.86 13.67 -7.97
CA LEU A 59 11.18 14.77 -7.30
C LEU A 59 11.34 14.69 -5.78
N THR A 60 11.27 13.48 -5.22
CA THR A 60 11.51 13.24 -3.79
C THR A 60 12.98 13.46 -3.41
N LEU A 61 13.93 13.17 -4.32
CA LEU A 61 15.35 13.44 -4.09
C LEU A 61 15.69 14.94 -4.19
N LEU A 62 14.97 15.69 -5.02
CA LEU A 62 15.16 17.13 -5.20
C LEU A 62 14.44 17.98 -4.14
N VAL A 63 13.36 17.46 -3.56
CA VAL A 63 12.57 18.10 -2.51
C VAL A 63 12.34 17.08 -1.39
N PRO A 64 13.27 16.97 -0.42
CA PRO A 64 13.22 15.98 0.65
C PRO A 64 11.91 16.00 1.43
N GLU A 65 11.27 17.16 1.53
CA GLU A 65 9.95 17.36 2.13
C GLU A 65 8.87 16.49 1.46
N LEU A 66 9.03 16.13 0.18
CA LEU A 66 8.11 15.26 -0.58
C LEU A 66 8.44 13.77 -0.43
N ALA A 67 9.59 13.43 0.16
CA ALA A 67 10.15 12.07 0.28
C ALA A 67 9.89 11.42 1.64
N MET A 68 9.89 12.22 2.72
CA MET A 68 10.12 11.68 4.06
C MET A 68 8.89 10.98 4.66
N SER A 69 9.02 9.67 4.80
CA SER A 69 8.21 8.78 5.65
C SER A 69 9.18 8.02 6.57
N GLU A 70 9.92 8.74 7.41
CA GLU A 70 10.95 8.21 8.33
C GLU A 70 10.44 7.22 9.40
N ASP A 71 9.23 7.37 9.95
CA ASP A 71 8.57 6.49 10.94
C ASP A 71 8.16 5.15 10.36
N ASN A 72 7.92 5.05 9.05
CA ASN A 72 7.79 3.73 8.47
C ASN A 72 9.14 3.03 8.49
N ALA A 73 10.25 3.71 8.18
CA ALA A 73 11.56 3.08 8.28
C ALA A 73 11.94 2.78 9.74
N ALA A 74 11.76 3.69 10.68
CA ALA A 74 12.12 3.51 12.09
C ALA A 74 11.17 2.55 12.85
N GLY A 75 9.86 2.60 12.55
CA GLY A 75 8.87 1.68 13.11
C GLY A 75 8.93 0.29 12.48
N ILE A 76 9.24 0.17 11.19
CA ILE A 76 9.54 -1.12 10.57
C ILE A 76 10.87 -1.63 11.11
N ASP A 77 11.92 -0.81 11.16
CA ASP A 77 13.21 -1.21 11.73
C ASP A 77 13.06 -1.70 13.17
N SER A 78 12.35 -0.99 14.06
CA SER A 78 12.12 -1.47 15.43
C SER A 78 11.38 -2.81 15.48
N VAL A 79 10.31 -3.01 14.68
CA VAL A 79 9.60 -4.29 14.58
C VAL A 79 10.53 -5.41 14.08
N PHE A 80 11.45 -5.10 13.15
CA PHE A 80 12.41 -6.06 12.63
C PHE A 80 13.57 -6.34 13.60
N GLN A 81 14.08 -5.34 14.30
CA GLN A 81 15.11 -5.48 15.34
C GLN A 81 14.57 -6.31 16.52
N ASP A 82 13.34 -6.03 16.98
CA ASP A 82 12.67 -6.80 18.02
C ASP A 82 12.45 -8.25 17.57
N ALA A 83 12.08 -8.47 16.30
CA ALA A 83 11.94 -9.80 15.74
C ALA A 83 13.28 -10.55 15.69
N LEU A 84 14.38 -9.87 15.34
CA LEU A 84 15.72 -10.46 15.26
C LEU A 84 16.34 -10.73 16.63
N GLY A 85 15.99 -9.95 17.66
CA GLY A 85 16.49 -10.11 19.03
C GLY A 85 15.79 -11.20 19.86
N GLY A 86 14.69 -11.76 19.37
CA GLY A 86 13.90 -12.77 20.08
C GLY A 86 14.46 -14.20 20.01
N THR A 87 13.95 -15.08 20.87
CA THR A 87 14.36 -16.51 20.94
C THR A 87 14.12 -17.29 19.65
N ASN A 88 13.17 -16.84 18.80
CA ASN A 88 12.79 -17.48 17.53
C ASN A 88 12.70 -16.44 16.39
N PRO A 89 13.84 -15.97 15.85
CA PRO A 89 13.86 -14.81 14.96
C PRO A 89 13.14 -15.05 13.63
N TYR A 90 13.21 -16.25 13.08
CA TYR A 90 12.52 -16.59 11.83
C TYR A 90 10.99 -16.53 11.94
N LEU A 91 10.44 -17.00 13.07
CA LEU A 91 9.00 -16.97 13.30
C LEU A 91 8.51 -15.53 13.54
N ALA A 92 9.30 -14.73 14.27
CA ALA A 92 9.00 -13.32 14.50
C ALA A 92 9.06 -12.51 13.20
N LEU A 93 10.08 -12.73 12.36
CA LEU A 93 10.19 -12.14 11.02
C LEU A 93 9.01 -12.51 10.12
N ALA A 94 8.61 -13.78 10.11
CA ALA A 94 7.45 -14.23 9.34
C ALA A 94 6.15 -13.58 9.85
N GLY A 95 6.01 -13.42 11.17
CA GLY A 95 4.89 -12.71 11.79
C GLY A 95 4.85 -11.22 11.43
N ALA A 96 5.98 -10.53 11.51
CA ALA A 96 6.11 -9.13 11.12
C ALA A 96 5.80 -8.92 9.63
N ALA A 97 6.32 -9.81 8.76
CA ALA A 97 6.01 -9.77 7.34
C ALA A 97 4.50 -9.98 7.09
N LEU A 98 3.86 -10.94 7.75
CA LEU A 98 2.41 -11.15 7.61
C LEU A 98 1.60 -9.94 8.09
N LEU A 99 2.00 -9.34 9.22
CA LEU A 99 1.36 -8.15 9.77
C LEU A 99 1.42 -6.98 8.78
N LEU A 100 2.61 -6.65 8.27
CA LEU A 100 2.86 -5.49 7.41
C LEU A 100 2.34 -5.65 5.98
N THR A 101 2.21 -6.89 5.49
CA THR A 101 1.81 -7.17 4.10
C THR A 101 0.36 -7.58 3.96
N VAL A 102 -0.30 -7.99 5.04
CA VAL A 102 -1.70 -8.44 5.01
C VAL A 102 -2.55 -7.66 6.01
N VAL A 103 -2.26 -7.76 7.30
CA VAL A 103 -3.16 -7.25 8.35
C VAL A 103 -3.28 -5.72 8.31
N VAL A 104 -2.14 -5.02 8.25
CA VAL A 104 -2.08 -3.56 8.17
C VAL A 104 -2.76 -3.07 6.88
N PRO A 105 -2.39 -3.52 5.66
CA PRO A 105 -3.08 -3.13 4.43
C PRO A 105 -4.59 -3.40 4.46
N VAL A 106 -5.04 -4.53 4.99
CA VAL A 106 -6.49 -4.83 5.08
C VAL A 106 -7.19 -3.81 5.98
N THR A 107 -6.60 -3.49 7.14
CA THR A 107 -7.16 -2.54 8.10
C THR A 107 -7.20 -1.13 7.51
N GLU A 108 -6.11 -0.69 6.89
CA GLU A 108 -6.01 0.61 6.24
C GLU A 108 -7.00 0.74 5.08
N GLU A 109 -7.15 -0.30 4.26
CA GLU A 109 -8.09 -0.26 3.14
C GLU A 109 -9.55 -0.20 3.62
N LEU A 110 -9.90 -0.91 4.71
CA LEU A 110 -11.24 -0.80 5.31
C LEU A 110 -11.53 0.64 5.75
N ILE A 111 -10.56 1.32 6.38
CA ILE A 111 -10.72 2.68 6.90
C ILE A 111 -10.71 3.68 5.75
N PHE A 112 -9.61 3.73 4.99
CA PHE A 112 -9.36 4.78 4.02
C PHE A 112 -10.07 4.59 2.70
N ARG A 113 -10.49 3.37 2.31
CA ARG A 113 -11.23 3.12 1.06
C ARG A 113 -12.65 2.63 1.33
N GLY A 114 -12.84 1.75 2.33
CA GLY A 114 -14.16 1.24 2.71
C GLY A 114 -15.14 2.33 3.11
N ILE A 115 -14.77 3.19 4.07
CA ILE A 115 -15.64 4.30 4.52
C ILE A 115 -15.94 5.27 3.36
N PRO A 116 -14.95 5.76 2.58
CA PRO A 116 -15.24 6.64 1.43
C PRO A 116 -16.05 5.98 0.31
N LEU A 117 -15.93 4.66 0.11
CA LEU A 117 -16.77 3.93 -0.83
C LEU A 117 -18.24 3.92 -0.39
N LEU A 118 -18.51 3.74 0.91
CA LEU A 118 -19.87 3.81 1.44
C LEU A 118 -20.46 5.22 1.23
N LEU A 119 -19.68 6.27 1.51
CA LEU A 119 -20.06 7.65 1.24
C LEU A 119 -20.37 7.88 -0.24
N ARG A 120 -19.49 7.42 -1.13
CA ARG A 120 -19.70 7.49 -2.59
C ARG A 120 -20.99 6.78 -2.99
N LEU A 121 -21.23 5.56 -2.54
CA LEU A 121 -22.43 4.79 -2.89
C LEU A 121 -23.71 5.46 -2.37
N GLY A 122 -23.67 6.09 -1.19
CA GLY A 122 -24.78 6.88 -0.66
C GLY A 122 -25.07 8.11 -1.51
N LEU A 123 -24.05 8.89 -1.84
CA LEU A 123 -24.20 10.14 -2.61
C LEU A 123 -24.59 9.89 -4.08
N LEU A 124 -24.11 8.82 -4.71
CA LEU A 124 -24.48 8.48 -6.08
C LEU A 124 -25.98 8.17 -6.27
N ARG A 125 -26.71 7.91 -5.18
CA ARG A 125 -28.17 7.71 -5.23
C ARG A 125 -28.95 9.03 -5.37
N VAL A 126 -28.35 10.15 -4.98
CA VAL A 126 -29.02 11.46 -4.90
C VAL A 126 -28.41 12.49 -5.85
N VAL A 127 -27.20 12.25 -6.36
CA VAL A 127 -26.48 13.18 -7.23
C VAL A 127 -26.77 12.89 -8.72
N PRO A 128 -26.94 13.93 -9.56
CA PRO A 128 -27.16 13.74 -11.00
C PRO A 128 -26.00 12.96 -11.67
N PRO A 129 -26.29 12.13 -12.70
CA PRO A 129 -25.27 11.29 -13.36
C PRO A 129 -24.07 12.08 -13.92
N GLY A 130 -24.27 13.34 -14.32
CA GLY A 130 -23.18 14.21 -14.79
C GLY A 130 -22.14 14.54 -13.72
N TRP A 131 -22.55 14.57 -12.44
CA TRP A 131 -21.70 14.91 -11.30
C TRP A 131 -21.06 13.67 -10.64
N ALA A 132 -21.62 12.48 -10.88
CA ALA A 132 -21.18 11.22 -10.29
C ALA A 132 -19.66 10.96 -10.44
N ARG A 133 -19.09 11.26 -11.61
CA ARG A 133 -17.66 11.08 -11.88
C ARG A 133 -16.81 12.06 -11.09
N GLY A 134 -17.16 13.35 -11.14
CA GLY A 134 -16.43 14.41 -10.42
C GLY A 134 -16.44 14.18 -8.91
N LEU A 135 -17.60 13.80 -8.37
CA LEU A 135 -17.73 13.45 -6.95
C LEU A 135 -16.86 12.24 -6.58
N SER A 136 -16.91 11.18 -7.38
CA SER A 136 -16.08 9.98 -7.14
C SER A 136 -14.58 10.30 -7.19
N LEU A 137 -14.16 11.22 -8.05
CA LEU A 137 -12.77 11.68 -8.10
C LEU A 137 -12.42 12.53 -6.87
N GLY A 138 -13.30 13.45 -6.46
CA GLY A 138 -13.11 14.29 -5.28
C GLY A 138 -12.99 13.47 -4.00
N ILE A 139 -13.90 12.52 -3.78
CA ILE A 139 -13.83 11.59 -2.63
C ILE A 139 -12.52 10.80 -2.64
N GLY A 140 -12.12 10.29 -3.81
CA GLY A 140 -10.88 9.55 -3.97
C GLY A 140 -9.64 10.38 -3.68
N LEU A 141 -9.59 11.61 -4.18
CA LEU A 141 -8.49 12.54 -3.94
C LEU A 141 -8.38 12.88 -2.45
N VAL A 142 -9.49 13.20 -1.79
CA VAL A 142 -9.51 13.49 -0.35
C VAL A 142 -9.07 12.27 0.45
N SER A 143 -9.58 11.08 0.12
CA SER A 143 -9.15 9.81 0.73
C SER A 143 -7.65 9.58 0.58
N ALA A 144 -7.10 9.78 -0.63
CA ALA A 144 -5.67 9.61 -0.90
C ALA A 144 -4.80 10.65 -0.18
N VAL A 145 -5.26 11.89 -0.08
CA VAL A 145 -4.57 12.95 0.69
C VAL A 145 -4.55 12.60 2.17
N VAL A 146 -5.70 12.23 2.76
CA VAL A 146 -5.76 11.81 4.17
C VAL A 146 -4.86 10.60 4.41
N PHE A 147 -4.90 9.60 3.53
CA PHE A 147 -4.01 8.44 3.59
C PHE A 147 -2.54 8.85 3.56
N ALA A 148 -2.14 9.75 2.65
CA ALA A 148 -0.77 10.24 2.61
C ALA A 148 -0.39 11.05 3.86
N SER A 149 -1.30 11.89 4.37
CA SER A 149 -1.07 12.72 5.55
C SER A 149 -0.90 11.92 6.83
N VAL A 150 -1.61 10.81 7.02
CA VAL A 150 -1.41 9.95 8.21
C VAL A 150 -0.09 9.17 8.17
N HIS A 151 0.48 9.01 6.97
CA HIS A 151 1.81 8.44 6.76
C HIS A 151 2.90 9.51 6.66
N ASN A 152 2.53 10.77 6.93
CA ASN A 152 3.43 11.90 6.92
C ASN A 152 3.87 12.27 8.33
N LEU A 153 5.13 12.68 8.45
CA LEU A 153 5.82 12.84 9.73
C LEU A 153 6.42 14.21 9.90
N MET A 154 6.53 14.94 8.78
CA MET A 154 6.91 16.34 8.78
C MET A 154 5.63 17.15 8.63
N PRO A 155 5.16 17.82 9.70
CA PRO A 155 4.01 18.70 9.59
C PRO A 155 4.20 19.69 8.44
N GLY A 156 3.18 19.81 7.58
CA GLY A 156 3.23 20.71 6.41
C GLY A 156 3.72 20.08 5.11
N THR A 157 4.06 18.79 5.08
CA THR A 157 4.44 18.08 3.85
C THR A 157 3.37 17.08 3.38
N LEU A 158 3.56 16.50 2.19
CA LEU A 158 2.66 15.48 1.63
C LEU A 158 3.49 14.42 0.91
N PRO A 159 3.60 13.20 1.47
CA PRO A 159 4.46 12.16 0.90
C PRO A 159 3.84 11.66 -0.41
N LEU A 160 4.44 12.08 -1.53
CA LEU A 160 3.92 11.81 -2.86
C LEU A 160 3.80 10.32 -3.20
N PRO A 161 4.70 9.43 -2.75
CA PRO A 161 4.55 8.01 -3.02
C PRO A 161 3.30 7.41 -2.37
N GLN A 162 2.97 7.84 -1.15
CA GLN A 162 1.77 7.41 -0.42
C GLN A 162 0.52 8.03 -1.02
N LEU A 163 0.58 9.29 -1.48
CA LEU A 163 -0.51 9.90 -2.25
C LEU A 163 -0.79 9.11 -3.53
N TRP A 164 0.27 8.74 -4.26
CA TRP A 164 0.16 7.97 -5.50
C TRP A 164 -0.46 6.59 -5.26
N LEU A 165 0.03 5.87 -4.24
CA LEU A 165 -0.57 4.60 -3.81
C LEU A 165 -2.03 4.79 -3.38
N GLY A 166 -2.33 5.89 -2.68
CA GLY A 166 -3.66 6.39 -2.33
C GLY A 166 -4.63 6.42 -3.51
N LEU A 167 -4.19 7.05 -4.60
CA LEU A 167 -4.98 7.19 -5.82
C LEU A 167 -5.18 5.87 -6.56
N LEU A 168 -4.15 5.02 -6.62
CA LEU A 168 -4.22 3.73 -7.32
C LEU A 168 -5.12 2.71 -6.60
N THR A 169 -5.01 2.63 -5.28
CA THR A 169 -5.88 1.80 -4.43
C THR A 169 -7.32 2.31 -4.47
N TRP A 170 -7.56 3.63 -4.42
CA TRP A 170 -8.90 4.17 -4.68
C TRP A 170 -9.45 3.77 -6.06
N HIS A 171 -8.62 3.83 -7.10
CA HIS A 171 -9.00 3.39 -8.44
C HIS A 171 -9.39 1.90 -8.44
N ALA A 172 -8.57 1.02 -7.83
CA ALA A 172 -8.87 -0.40 -7.71
C ALA A 172 -10.18 -0.65 -6.92
N ALA A 173 -10.34 0.05 -5.79
CA ALA A 173 -11.51 -0.06 -4.92
C ALA A 173 -12.81 0.35 -5.63
N SER A 174 -12.79 1.49 -6.34
CA SER A 174 -13.97 2.06 -7.00
C SER A 174 -14.36 1.38 -8.31
N THR A 175 -13.44 0.66 -8.96
CA THR A 175 -13.69 -0.01 -10.25
C THR A 175 -13.85 -1.51 -10.15
N ARG A 176 -13.16 -2.16 -9.19
CA ARG A 176 -13.13 -3.62 -9.05
C ARG A 176 -13.62 -4.09 -7.68
N GLY A 177 -13.70 -3.20 -6.70
CA GLY A 177 -14.13 -3.49 -5.34
C GLY A 177 -12.97 -3.54 -4.34
N LEU A 178 -13.32 -3.42 -3.06
CA LEU A 178 -12.37 -3.23 -1.96
C LEU A 178 -11.30 -4.33 -1.86
N ARG A 179 -11.66 -5.59 -2.13
CA ARG A 179 -10.73 -6.73 -2.13
C ARG A 179 -9.52 -6.55 -3.05
N TYR A 180 -9.69 -5.87 -4.19
CA TYR A 180 -8.59 -5.63 -5.12
C TYR A 180 -7.71 -4.47 -4.68
N SER A 181 -8.29 -3.51 -3.96
CA SER A 181 -7.52 -2.47 -3.27
C SER A 181 -6.61 -3.06 -2.20
N MET A 182 -7.17 -3.94 -1.36
CA MET A 182 -6.43 -4.71 -0.34
C MET A 182 -5.31 -5.54 -0.97
N LEU A 183 -5.60 -6.23 -2.07
CA LEU A 183 -4.57 -7.01 -2.78
C LEU A 183 -3.46 -6.12 -3.34
N LEU A 184 -3.81 -5.00 -3.98
CA LEU A 184 -2.81 -4.07 -4.54
C LEU A 184 -1.92 -3.49 -3.44
N HIS A 185 -2.53 -3.03 -2.35
CA HIS A 185 -1.81 -2.47 -1.21
C HIS A 185 -0.93 -3.53 -0.53
N GLY A 186 -1.48 -4.72 -0.26
CA GLY A 186 -0.72 -5.83 0.33
C GLY A 186 0.45 -6.29 -0.53
N LEU A 187 0.27 -6.39 -1.86
CA LEU A 187 1.36 -6.71 -2.78
C LEU A 187 2.43 -5.61 -2.82
N ASN A 188 2.01 -4.33 -2.79
CA ASN A 188 2.95 -3.21 -2.72
C ASN A 188 3.80 -3.31 -1.45
N ASN A 189 3.17 -3.51 -0.30
CA ASN A 189 3.87 -3.67 0.98
C ASN A 189 4.73 -4.93 0.99
N ALA A 190 4.30 -6.04 0.38
CA ALA A 190 5.10 -7.26 0.29
C ALA A 190 6.42 -7.02 -0.44
N VAL A 191 6.40 -6.23 -1.51
CA VAL A 191 7.64 -5.87 -2.22
C VAL A 191 8.51 -4.95 -1.36
N VAL A 192 7.95 -3.92 -0.73
CA VAL A 192 8.70 -3.00 0.15
C VAL A 192 9.36 -3.76 1.31
N VAL A 193 8.59 -4.62 1.99
CA VAL A 193 9.08 -5.46 3.10
C VAL A 193 10.15 -6.43 2.62
N SER A 194 9.97 -7.07 1.45
CA SER A 194 10.97 -7.99 0.90
C SER A 194 12.28 -7.28 0.55
N LEU A 195 12.19 -6.06 -0.01
CA LEU A 195 13.36 -5.22 -0.29
C LEU A 195 14.07 -4.81 1.00
N PHE A 196 13.31 -4.48 2.05
CA PHE A 196 13.87 -4.15 3.36
C PHE A 196 14.60 -5.35 3.99
N ILE A 197 13.97 -6.53 3.98
CA ILE A 197 14.60 -7.78 4.45
C ILE A 197 15.86 -8.08 3.65
N LEU A 198 15.82 -7.96 2.32
CA LEU A 198 16.99 -8.17 1.46
C LEU A 198 18.11 -7.19 1.81
N MET A 199 17.78 -5.90 1.99
CA MET A 199 18.73 -4.87 2.39
C MET A 199 19.37 -5.19 3.73
N MET A 200 18.58 -5.62 4.73
CA MET A 200 19.10 -6.06 6.04
C MET A 200 19.98 -7.30 5.94
N LEU A 201 19.64 -8.27 5.09
CA LEU A 201 20.46 -9.48 4.89
C LEU A 201 21.78 -9.19 4.16
N VAL A 202 21.79 -8.23 3.23
CA VAL A 202 22.97 -7.87 2.44
C VAL A 202 23.88 -6.89 3.18
N LEU A 203 23.32 -5.89 3.87
CA LEU A 203 24.06 -4.82 4.55
C LEU A 203 24.28 -5.09 6.05
N GLY A 204 23.38 -5.83 6.70
CA GLY A 204 23.45 -6.15 8.14
C GLY A 204 24.71 -6.91 8.57
N PRO A 205 25.24 -7.89 7.80
CA PRO A 205 26.50 -8.55 8.14
C PRO A 205 27.69 -7.58 8.15
N GLN A 206 27.68 -6.54 7.32
CA GLN A 206 28.76 -5.56 7.22
C GLN A 206 28.69 -4.54 8.37
N ALA A 207 27.47 -4.15 8.79
CA ALA A 207 27.26 -3.30 9.96
C ALA A 207 27.63 -4.02 11.28
N LEU A 208 27.36 -5.33 11.37
CA LEU A 208 27.74 -6.17 12.52
C LEU A 208 29.24 -6.50 12.57
N GLN A 209 29.93 -6.51 11.44
CA GLN A 209 31.39 -6.71 11.37
C GLN A 209 32.21 -5.43 11.64
N GLY A 210 31.58 -4.24 11.54
CA GLY A 210 32.19 -2.95 11.84
C GLY A 210 31.90 -2.42 13.25
N ALA A 211 30.96 -3.03 13.99
CA ALA A 211 30.81 -2.78 15.40
C ALA A 211 32.07 -3.32 16.12
N PRO A 212 32.81 -2.49 16.89
CA PRO A 212 33.86 -3.05 17.73
C PRO A 212 33.22 -4.15 18.56
N ALA A 213 33.86 -5.32 18.63
CA ALA A 213 33.53 -6.34 19.61
C ALA A 213 33.72 -5.68 20.99
N GLY A 214 32.68 -5.00 21.44
CA GLY A 214 32.64 -4.38 22.74
C GLY A 214 32.61 -5.55 23.70
N ASP A 215 33.77 -5.81 24.30
CA ASP A 215 33.84 -6.36 25.65
C ASP A 215 33.07 -5.40 26.56
N VAL A 216 31.74 -5.43 26.49
CA VAL A 216 30.88 -4.83 27.48
C VAL A 216 30.89 -5.87 28.61
N PRO A 217 31.61 -5.62 29.71
CA PRO A 217 31.57 -6.54 30.84
C PRO A 217 30.11 -6.71 31.25
N LEU A 218 29.64 -7.96 31.22
CA LEU A 218 28.32 -8.31 31.74
C LEU A 218 28.22 -7.73 33.16
N PRO A 219 27.16 -6.96 33.48
CA PRO A 219 26.97 -6.54 34.85
C PRO A 219 26.95 -7.77 35.76
N PRO A 220 27.66 -7.76 36.89
CA PRO A 220 27.73 -8.90 37.77
C PRO A 220 26.31 -9.33 38.15
N LEU A 221 26.05 -10.63 38.05
CA LEU A 221 24.77 -11.22 38.45
C LEU A 221 24.43 -10.76 39.87
N PRO A 222 23.19 -10.31 40.13
CA PRO A 222 22.80 -9.91 41.48
C PRO A 222 22.97 -11.11 42.42
N VAL A 223 23.83 -10.93 43.42
CA VAL A 223 24.00 -11.90 44.49
C VAL A 223 22.67 -12.00 45.22
N PRO A 224 22.06 -13.20 45.35
CA PRO A 224 20.83 -13.36 46.10
C PRO A 224 21.06 -12.86 47.53
N ALA A 225 20.25 -11.90 47.96
CA ALA A 225 20.25 -11.43 49.33
C ALA A 225 20.02 -12.62 50.25
N ALA A 226 20.97 -12.89 51.15
CA ALA A 226 20.79 -13.86 52.21
C ALA A 226 19.55 -13.47 53.01
N ALA A 227 18.56 -14.35 53.04
CA ALA A 227 17.39 -14.20 53.87
C ALA A 227 17.83 -14.11 55.34
N HIS A 228 17.48 -13.00 55.99
CA HIS A 228 17.48 -12.85 57.44
C HIS A 228 16.06 -13.02 57.97
#